data_AF-K1TZ65-F1
#
_entry.id   AF-K1TZ65-F1
#
_cell.length_a   1.000
_cell.length_b   1.000
_cell.length_c   1.000
_cell.angle_alpha   90.00
_cell.angle_beta   90.00
_cell.angle_gamma   90.00
#
_symmetry.space_group_name_H-M   'P 1'
#
loop_
_entity.id
_entity.type
_entity.pdbx_description
1 polymer ?
#
loop_
_entity_poly.entity_id
_entity_poly.type
_entity_poly.pdbx_seq_one_letter_code
_entity_poly.pdbx_strand_id
1 'polypeptide(L)'
;MNTNNLNTALYEKMATEQEKYRDWLKSQPPEEILHHTYEYTVREDIVMAMEQLELTDAQAQALLDSPSPLAMCTVILKSWRPATWM
;
A
#
# COMPACT_ATOMS: atom_id res chain seq x y z
N MET A 1 -1.99 22.14 8.30
CA MET A 1 -1.53 21.72 6.96
C MET A 1 -2.73 21.73 6.04
N ASN A 2 -2.56 22.02 4.75
CA ASN A 2 -3.64 21.93 3.76
C ASN A 2 -3.86 20.45 3.40
N THR A 3 -5.09 19.97 3.25
CA THR A 3 -5.47 18.57 2.95
C THR A 3 -4.71 17.97 1.77
N ASN A 4 -4.44 18.79 0.74
CA ASN A 4 -3.66 18.36 -0.42
C ASN A 4 -2.22 18.01 -0.05
N ASN A 5 -1.62 18.68 0.94
CA ASN A 5 -0.25 18.38 1.38
C ASN A 5 -0.17 17.01 2.07
N LEU A 6 -1.16 16.66 2.90
CA LEU A 6 -1.19 15.36 3.60
C LEU A 6 -1.37 14.19 2.63
N ASN A 7 -2.25 14.32 1.63
CA ASN A 7 -2.45 13.29 0.61
C ASN A 7 -1.20 13.11 -0.28
N THR A 8 -0.56 14.21 -0.69
CA THR A 8 0.73 14.13 -1.42
C THR A 8 1.81 13.45 -0.60
N ALA A 9 1.99 13.84 0.67
CA ALA A 9 2.96 13.21 1.56
C ALA A 9 2.68 11.71 1.78
N LEU A 10 1.41 11.34 1.87
CA LEU A 10 1.01 9.95 2.02
C LEU A 10 1.29 9.13 0.75
N TYR A 11 0.97 9.68 -0.42
CA TYR A 11 1.31 9.07 -1.70
C TYR A 11 2.80 8.82 -1.81
N GLU A 12 3.65 9.82 -1.56
CA GLU A 12 5.11 9.70 -1.62
C GLU A 12 5.64 8.62 -0.66
N LYS A 13 5.08 8.56 0.57
CA LYS A 13 5.43 7.54 1.55
C LYS A 13 5.06 6.14 1.08
N MET A 14 3.84 5.95 0.57
CA MET A 14 3.38 4.66 0.04
C MET A 14 4.18 4.23 -1.20
N ALA A 15 4.46 5.15 -2.13
CA ALA A 15 5.28 4.88 -3.31
C ALA A 15 6.72 4.44 -2.92
N THR A 16 7.31 5.12 -1.92
CA THR A 16 8.62 4.74 -1.37
C THR A 16 8.60 3.37 -0.69
N GLU A 17 7.52 3.06 0.05
CA GLU A 17 7.34 1.74 0.66
C GLU A 17 7.24 0.64 -0.42
N GLN A 18 6.47 0.88 -1.49
CA GLN A 18 6.32 -0.05 -2.59
C GLN A 18 7.62 -0.26 -3.36
N GLU A 19 8.40 0.80 -3.59
CA GLU A 19 9.73 0.71 -4.21
C GLU A 19 10.68 -0.18 -3.40
N LYS A 20 10.73 0.01 -2.08
CA LYS A 20 11.55 -0.84 -1.20
C LYS A 20 11.11 -2.30 -1.25
N TYR A 21 9.80 -2.54 -1.27
CA TYR A 21 9.24 -3.88 -1.38
C TYR A 21 9.58 -4.54 -2.72
N ARG A 22 9.48 -3.79 -3.82
CA ARG A 22 9.87 -4.23 -5.17
C ARG A 22 11.36 -4.57 -5.24
N ASP A 23 12.22 -3.75 -4.65
CA ASP A 23 13.67 -3.98 -4.69
C ASP A 23 14.08 -5.18 -3.82
N TRP A 24 13.40 -5.39 -2.69
CA TRP A 24 13.51 -6.65 -1.95
C TRP A 24 13.04 -7.84 -2.80
N LEU A 25 11.87 -7.78 -3.45
CA LEU A 25 11.35 -8.87 -4.28
C LEU A 25 12.30 -9.29 -5.41
N LYS A 26 12.96 -8.32 -6.07
CA LYS A 26 13.94 -8.61 -7.13
C LYS A 26 15.15 -9.44 -6.65
N SER A 27 15.42 -9.46 -5.35
CA SER A 27 16.50 -10.25 -4.75
C SER A 27 16.07 -11.65 -4.30
N GLN A 28 14.78 -11.97 -4.36
CA GLN A 28 14.21 -13.23 -3.88
C GLN A 28 14.24 -14.33 -4.95
N PRO A 29 14.19 -15.62 -4.55
CA PRO A 29 14.04 -16.72 -5.50
C PRO A 29 12.67 -16.67 -6.20
N PRO A 30 12.52 -17.30 -7.38
CA PRO A 30 11.27 -17.27 -8.14
C PRO A 30 10.03 -17.72 -7.38
N GLU A 31 10.17 -18.73 -6.51
CA GLU A 31 9.07 -19.26 -5.68
C GLU A 31 8.52 -18.19 -4.73
N GLU A 32 9.41 -17.43 -4.10
CA GLU A 32 9.03 -16.34 -3.21
C GLU A 32 8.43 -15.17 -3.99
N ILE A 33 8.98 -14.84 -5.15
CA ILE A 33 8.38 -13.84 -6.06
C ILE A 33 6.94 -14.24 -6.39
N LEU A 34 6.70 -15.50 -6.77
CA LEU A 34 5.37 -16.03 -7.08
C LEU A 34 4.41 -15.93 -5.89
N HIS A 35 4.85 -16.31 -4.69
CA HIS A 35 4.07 -16.21 -3.46
C HIS A 35 3.60 -14.77 -3.19
N HIS A 36 4.44 -13.79 -3.53
CA HIS A 36 4.19 -12.38 -3.28
C HIS A 36 3.54 -11.61 -4.45
N THR A 37 3.37 -12.23 -5.62
CA THR A 37 2.78 -11.57 -6.81
C THR A 37 1.43 -10.92 -6.52
N TYR A 38 0.55 -11.63 -5.81
CA TYR A 38 -0.77 -11.12 -5.46
C TYR A 38 -0.70 -9.84 -4.63
N GLU A 39 0.11 -9.88 -3.56
CA GLU A 39 0.29 -8.74 -2.68
C GLU A 39 0.95 -7.57 -3.41
N TYR A 40 1.95 -7.85 -4.25
CA TYR A 40 2.61 -6.85 -5.05
C TYR A 40 1.63 -6.09 -5.94
N THR A 41 0.78 -6.80 -6.69
CA THR A 41 -0.22 -6.18 -7.58
C THR A 41 -1.22 -5.31 -6.81
N VAL A 42 -1.74 -5.80 -5.67
CA VAL A 42 -2.68 -5.00 -4.86
C VAL A 42 -2.03 -3.75 -4.31
N ARG A 43 -0.74 -3.81 -3.93
CA ARG A 43 -0.02 -2.61 -3.45
C ARG A 43 0.15 -1.57 -4.56
N GLU A 44 0.46 -2.00 -5.80
CA GLU A 44 0.50 -1.10 -6.96
C GLU A 44 -0.88 -0.46 -7.22
N ASP A 45 -1.96 -1.25 -7.17
CA ASP A 45 -3.32 -0.74 -7.37
C ASP A 45 -3.68 0.32 -6.31
N ILE A 46 -3.27 0.12 -5.05
CA ILE A 46 -3.48 1.11 -3.97
C ILE A 46 -2.68 2.38 -4.24
N VAL A 47 -1.39 2.27 -4.59
CA VAL A 47 -0.55 3.45 -4.89
C VAL A 47 -1.15 4.25 -6.06
N MET A 48 -1.60 3.56 -7.11
CA MET A 48 -2.26 4.18 -8.25
C MET A 48 -3.58 4.86 -7.85
N ALA A 49 -4.39 4.23 -7.00
CA ALA A 49 -5.64 4.82 -6.52
C ALA A 49 -5.38 6.09 -5.69
N MET A 50 -4.29 6.14 -4.93
CA MET A 50 -3.90 7.31 -4.13
C MET A 50 -3.52 8.54 -4.98
N GLU A 51 -3.29 8.40 -6.28
CA GLU A 51 -3.09 9.55 -7.18
C GLU A 51 -4.38 10.34 -7.42
N GLN A 52 -5.54 9.70 -7.27
CA GLN A 52 -6.85 10.28 -7.54
C GLN A 52 -7.72 10.41 -6.26
N LEU A 53 -7.43 9.61 -5.24
CA LEU A 53 -8.17 9.62 -3.97
C LEU A 53 -7.75 10.80 -3.09
N GLU A 54 -8.73 11.64 -2.74
CA GLU A 54 -8.58 12.64 -1.68
C GLU A 54 -9.12 12.08 -0.37
N LEU A 55 -8.22 11.64 0.51
CA LEU A 55 -8.58 11.25 1.88
C LEU A 55 -8.80 12.48 2.75
N THR A 56 -9.66 12.34 3.76
CA THR A 56 -9.79 13.35 4.81
C THR A 56 -8.47 13.48 5.59
N ASP A 57 -8.19 14.66 6.14
CA ASP A 57 -6.98 14.91 6.94
C ASP A 57 -6.77 13.85 8.03
N ALA A 58 -7.84 13.43 8.71
CA ALA A 58 -7.77 12.41 9.77
C ALA A 58 -7.37 11.04 9.23
N GLN A 59 -7.89 10.63 8.07
CA GLN A 59 -7.52 9.37 7.43
C GLN A 59 -6.08 9.41 6.90
N ALA A 60 -5.72 10.50 6.22
CA ALA A 60 -4.37 10.69 5.70
C ALA A 60 -3.33 10.69 6.83
N GLN A 61 -3.62 11.39 7.93
CA GLN A 61 -2.75 11.42 9.11
C GLN A 61 -2.63 10.04 9.77
N ALA A 62 -3.72 9.31 9.95
CA ALA A 62 -3.67 7.97 10.55
C ALA A 62 -2.81 6.99 9.72
N LEU A 63 -2.86 7.09 8.39
CA LEU A 63 -2.01 6.30 7.50
C LEU A 63 -0.55 6.80 7.50
N LEU A 64 -0.33 8.11 7.58
CA LEU A 64 1.01 8.69 7.73
C LEU A 64 1.69 8.29 9.03
N ASP A 65 0.93 8.13 10.12
CA ASP A 65 1.46 7.69 11.42
C ASP A 65 1.82 6.19 11.42
N SER A 66 1.28 5.41 10.48
CA SER A 66 1.65 4.01 10.29
C SER A 66 3.09 3.88 9.77
N PRO A 67 3.92 2.95 10.29
CA PRO A 67 5.24 2.68 9.73
C PRO A 67 5.18 2.06 8.33
N SER A 68 4.11 1.31 8.02
CA SER A 68 3.91 0.60 6.75
C SER A 68 2.44 0.74 6.30
N PRO A 69 2.05 1.92 5.80
CA PRO A 69 0.68 2.18 5.36
C PRO A 69 0.17 1.22 4.27
N LEU A 70 1.00 0.78 3.32
CA LEU A 70 0.52 -0.17 2.30
C LEU A 70 0.26 -1.56 2.90
N ALA A 71 1.16 -2.05 3.76
CA ALA A 71 0.93 -3.31 4.48
C ALA A 71 -0.35 -3.26 5.34
N MET A 72 -0.62 -2.12 5.98
CA MET A 72 -1.87 -1.90 6.73
C MET A 72 -3.09 -2.04 5.81
N CYS A 73 -3.09 -1.35 4.66
CA CYS A 73 -4.19 -1.41 3.70
C CYS A 73 -4.40 -2.82 3.14
N THR A 74 -3.33 -3.57 2.84
CA THR A 74 -3.47 -4.95 2.35
C THR A 74 -3.99 -5.91 3.41
N VAL A 75 -3.61 -5.73 4.68
CA VAL A 75 -4.17 -6.50 5.82
C VAL A 75 -5.66 -6.23 5.96
N ILE A 76 -6.08 -4.96 5.89
CA ILE A 76 -7.50 -4.60 5.93
C ILE A 76 -8.22 -5.25 4.75
N LEU A 77 -7.75 -5.10 3.51
CA LEU A 77 -8.39 -5.73 2.35
C LEU A 77 -8.46 -7.27 2.45
N LYS A 78 -7.43 -7.93 3.00
CA LYS A 78 -7.44 -9.37 3.27
C LYS A 78 -8.53 -9.74 4.29
N SER A 79 -8.70 -8.95 5.35
CA SER A 79 -9.73 -9.19 6.38
C SER A 79 -11.17 -9.01 5.89
N TRP A 80 -11.38 -8.24 4.81
CA TRP A 80 -12.70 -8.04 4.19
C TRP A 80 -13.03 -9.08 3.12
N ARG A 81 -12.13 -10.03 2.82
CA ARG A 81 -12.41 -11.09 1.85
C ARG A 81 -13.38 -12.11 2.43
N PRO A 82 -14.47 -12.44 1.70
CA PRO A 82 -15.28 -13.61 2.03
C PRO A 82 -14.41 -14.87 2.02
N ALA A 83 -14.63 -15.77 2.99
CA ALA A 83 -13.89 -17.02 3.15
C ALA A 83 -13.93 -17.96 1.93
N THR A 84 -14.74 -17.66 0.92
CA THR A 84 -14.92 -18.44 -0.31
C THR A 84 -13.84 -18.23 -1.37
N TRP A 85 -12.83 -17.39 -1.11
CA TRP A 85 -11.74 -17.09 -2.04
C TRP A 85 -10.37 -17.60 -1.54
N MET A 86 -10.37 -18.62 -0.67
CA MET A 86 -9.22 -19.48 -0.33
C MET A 86 -9.41 -20.85 -0.96
#